data_AF-A0A2V7Y690-F1
#
_entry.id   AF-A0A2V7Y690-F1
#
_cell.length_a   1.000
_cell.length_b   1.000
_cell.length_c   1.000
_cell.angle_alpha   90.00
_cell.angle_beta   90.00
_cell.angle_gamma   90.00
#
_symmetry.space_group_name_H-M   'P 1'
#
loop_
_entity.id
_entity.type
_entity.pdbx_description
1 polymer ?
#
loop_
_entity_poly.entity_id
_entity_poly.type
_entity_poly.pdbx_seq_one_letter_code
_entity_poly.pdbx_strand_id
1 'polypeptide(L)'
;ARTQFGNYSFFDIFISAQNPITLGGVIAAVLAPAFFLKRRRAGLAGSCIKCGRTFCPRCKSGRESTTYCTQCIHIYLKRDGVSVATKRSKLEEVGQHQTGMLRRNRFFATLLPGSAQLLEGRTAAGFVGLFIFLLAVCLAILVGHLAPVLAPGELAKMIVRVLAIAIAVVTWFVFTVPIYRRRVPV
;
A
#
# COMPACT_ATOMS: atom_id res chain seq x y z
N ALA A 1 42.20 -0.92 18.88
CA ALA A 1 40.97 -1.05 18.07
C ALA A 1 39.95 0.07 18.34
N ARG A 2 40.38 1.33 18.52
CA ARG A 2 39.52 2.50 18.82
C ARG A 2 39.45 3.54 17.70
N THR A 3 39.99 3.23 16.51
CA THR A 3 40.28 4.24 15.48
C THR A 3 39.59 4.01 14.13
N GLN A 4 38.73 2.99 13.98
CA GLN A 4 37.93 2.80 12.75
C GLN A 4 36.47 3.18 12.89
N PHE A 5 35.95 3.27 14.10
CA PHE A 5 34.63 3.82 14.38
C PHE A 5 34.85 5.12 15.12
N GLY A 6 35.03 6.19 14.34
CA GLY A 6 35.00 7.56 14.85
C GLY A 6 33.80 7.72 15.76
N ASN A 7 34.01 8.45 16.83
CA ASN A 7 33.05 8.76 17.87
C ASN A 7 31.72 9.27 17.24
N TYR A 8 30.76 8.38 16.96
CA TYR A 8 29.38 8.76 16.64
C TYR A 8 28.69 9.13 17.96
N SER A 9 29.26 10.11 18.67
CA SER A 9 28.65 10.71 19.84
C SER A 9 27.46 11.51 19.35
N PHE A 10 26.29 10.86 19.39
CA PHE A 10 25.00 11.40 18.96
C PHE A 10 24.81 11.59 17.46
N PHE A 11 23.59 11.30 17.02
CA PHE A 11 23.08 11.51 15.67
C PHE A 11 23.23 13.01 15.31
N ASP A 12 24.29 13.38 14.58
CA ASP A 12 24.41 14.74 14.05
C ASP A 12 23.33 14.96 12.99
N ILE A 13 22.24 15.60 13.40
CA ILE A 13 21.04 15.84 12.59
C ILE A 13 21.41 16.58 11.30
N PHE A 14 22.39 17.50 11.36
CA PHE A 14 22.81 18.33 10.23
C PHE A 14 23.58 17.54 9.15
N ILE A 15 24.50 16.66 9.54
CA ILE A 15 25.23 15.78 8.60
C ILE A 15 24.28 14.73 8.05
N SER A 16 23.38 14.21 8.90
CA SER A 16 22.35 13.27 8.48
C SER A 16 21.36 13.90 7.50
N ALA A 17 21.02 15.19 7.64
CA ALA A 17 20.09 15.90 6.75
C ALA A 17 20.65 16.17 5.34
N GLN A 18 21.97 16.12 5.15
CA GLN A 18 22.58 16.23 3.81
C GLN A 18 22.45 14.95 2.98
N ASN A 19 22.11 13.82 3.59
CA ASN A 19 21.84 12.60 2.84
C ASN A 19 20.53 12.73 2.06
N PRO A 20 20.52 12.46 0.74
CA PRO A 20 19.31 12.60 -0.07
C PRO A 20 18.16 11.67 0.39
N ILE A 21 18.51 10.55 1.03
CA ILE A 21 17.56 9.56 1.54
C ILE A 21 16.82 10.08 2.78
N THR A 22 17.51 10.72 3.72
CA THR A 22 16.91 11.26 4.95
C THR A 22 16.05 12.48 4.63
N LEU A 23 16.52 13.35 3.74
CA LEU A 23 15.80 14.54 3.29
C LEU A 23 14.51 14.13 2.55
N GLY A 24 14.57 13.12 1.69
CA GLY A 24 13.38 12.53 1.06
C GLY A 24 12.41 11.93 2.08
N GLY A 25 12.91 11.20 3.08
CA GLY A 25 12.09 10.63 4.15
C GLY A 25 11.36 11.69 4.99
N VAL A 26 12.05 12.76 5.39
CA VAL A 26 11.48 13.87 6.16
C VAL A 26 10.43 14.63 5.34
N ILE A 27 10.72 14.93 4.07
CA ILE A 27 9.75 15.59 3.18
C ILE A 27 8.49 14.73 3.03
N ALA A 28 8.65 13.42 2.80
CA ALA A 28 7.51 12.51 2.70
C ALA A 28 6.70 12.46 4.01
N ALA A 29 7.37 12.41 5.16
CA ALA A 29 6.74 12.37 6.48
C ALA A 29 5.92 13.63 6.79
N VAL A 30 6.32 14.80 6.26
CA VAL A 30 5.60 16.07 6.46
C VAL A 30 4.51 16.28 5.39
N LEU A 31 4.81 16.03 4.12
CA LEU A 31 3.87 16.28 3.03
C LEU A 31 2.70 15.30 3.02
N ALA A 32 2.91 14.03 3.37
CA ALA A 32 1.84 13.02 3.39
C ALA A 32 0.66 13.40 4.32
N PRO A 33 0.87 13.73 5.62
CA PRO A 33 -0.21 14.15 6.50
C PRO A 33 -0.81 15.50 6.08
N ALA A 34 -0.01 16.46 5.62
CA ALA A 34 -0.50 17.75 5.14
C ALA A 34 -1.46 17.59 3.95
N PHE A 35 -1.11 16.72 2.99
CA PHE A 35 -1.96 16.42 1.84
C PHE A 35 -3.23 15.67 2.24
N PHE A 36 -3.12 14.73 3.18
CA PHE A 36 -4.27 13.99 3.71
C PHE A 36 -5.28 14.91 4.40
N LEU A 37 -4.82 15.84 5.24
CA LEU A 37 -5.64 16.84 5.91
C LEU A 37 -6.33 17.77 4.91
N LYS A 38 -5.59 18.29 3.91
CA LYS A 38 -6.13 19.14 2.84
C LYS A 38 -7.21 18.41 2.04
N ARG A 39 -6.97 17.14 1.68
CA ARG A 39 -7.91 16.29 0.96
C ARG A 39 -9.22 16.08 1.72
N ARG A 40 -9.16 15.91 3.05
CA ARG A 40 -10.38 15.76 3.87
C ARG A 40 -11.23 17.03 3.90
N ARG A 41 -10.61 18.21 3.92
CA ARG A 41 -11.33 19.50 4.02
C ARG A 41 -11.95 19.96 2.70
N ALA A 42 -11.32 19.64 1.57
CA ALA A 42 -11.72 20.18 0.27
C ALA A 42 -12.98 19.54 -0.34
N GLY A 43 -13.55 18.48 0.24
CA GLY A 43 -14.79 17.87 -0.25
C GLY A 43 -14.71 17.38 -1.71
N LEU A 44 -13.56 16.81 -2.09
CA LEU A 44 -13.29 16.36 -3.46
C LEU A 44 -14.30 15.30 -3.93
N ALA A 45 -14.47 15.22 -5.25
CA ALA A 45 -15.22 14.14 -5.88
C ALA A 45 -14.67 12.77 -5.44
N GLY A 46 -15.55 11.94 -4.88
CA GLY A 46 -15.23 10.59 -4.45
C GLY A 46 -15.59 9.57 -5.52
N SER A 47 -15.09 8.35 -5.39
CA SER A 47 -15.54 7.20 -6.18
C SER A 47 -16.36 6.26 -5.32
N CYS A 48 -17.41 5.67 -5.91
CA CYS A 48 -18.25 4.69 -5.25
C CYS A 48 -17.48 3.38 -5.05
N ILE A 49 -17.44 2.86 -3.82
CA ILE A 49 -16.72 1.61 -3.53
C ILE A 49 -17.34 0.36 -4.17
N LYS A 50 -18.61 0.43 -4.62
CA LYS A 50 -19.33 -0.68 -5.27
C LYS A 50 -19.15 -0.66 -6.79
N CYS A 51 -19.57 0.43 -7.43
CA CYS A 51 -19.60 0.54 -8.89
C CYS A 51 -18.47 1.39 -9.50
N GLY A 52 -17.61 1.99 -8.69
CA GLY A 52 -16.48 2.81 -9.16
C GLY A 52 -16.84 4.20 -9.68
N ARG A 53 -18.13 4.52 -9.87
CA ARG A 53 -18.57 5.82 -10.41
C ARG A 53 -18.13 6.98 -9.52
N THR A 54 -17.65 8.04 -10.16
CA THR A 54 -17.36 9.31 -9.48
C THR A 54 -18.66 9.99 -9.06
N PHE A 55 -18.69 10.54 -7.86
CA PHE A 55 -19.82 11.32 -7.37
C PHE A 55 -19.34 12.47 -6.49
N CYS A 56 -20.11 13.56 -6.47
CA CYS A 56 -19.89 14.64 -5.54
C CYS A 56 -20.60 14.33 -4.21
N PRO A 57 -19.88 14.27 -3.07
CA PRO A 57 -20.49 14.08 -1.76
C PRO A 57 -21.46 15.21 -1.38
N ARG A 58 -21.28 16.40 -1.98
CA ARG A 58 -22.05 17.61 -1.70
C ARG A 58 -23.33 17.72 -2.54
N CYS A 59 -23.29 17.25 -3.80
CA CYS A 59 -24.40 17.37 -4.75
C CYS A 59 -25.35 16.16 -4.77
N LYS A 60 -25.00 15.06 -4.10
CA LYS A 60 -25.86 13.86 -4.10
C LYS A 60 -27.09 14.04 -3.20
N SER A 61 -28.22 13.48 -3.62
CA SER A 61 -29.50 13.53 -2.89
C SER A 61 -29.51 12.68 -1.62
N GLY A 62 -28.73 11.59 -1.56
CA GLY A 62 -28.63 10.71 -0.39
C GLY A 62 -27.42 11.03 0.50
N ARG A 63 -27.64 11.58 1.70
CA ARG A 63 -26.57 11.90 2.69
C ARG A 63 -26.23 10.77 3.66
N GLU A 64 -26.96 9.65 3.63
CA GLU A 64 -26.81 8.53 4.58
C GLU A 64 -25.43 7.84 4.53
N SER A 65 -24.71 7.93 3.42
CA SER A 65 -23.35 7.41 3.32
C SER A 65 -22.45 8.41 2.59
N THR A 66 -21.18 8.48 2.93
CA THR A 66 -20.18 9.31 2.22
C THR A 66 -19.42 8.51 1.14
N THR A 67 -19.61 7.19 1.09
CA THR A 67 -18.81 6.24 0.28
C THR A 67 -19.55 5.66 -0.93
N TYR A 68 -20.89 5.71 -0.94
CA TYR A 68 -21.70 5.20 -2.04
C TYR A 68 -22.31 6.31 -2.90
N CYS A 69 -22.46 6.04 -4.19
CA CYS A 69 -23.24 6.90 -5.08
C CYS A 69 -24.75 6.73 -4.83
N THR A 70 -25.56 7.69 -5.32
CA THR A 70 -27.02 7.69 -5.14
C THR A 70 -27.67 6.37 -5.57
N GLN A 71 -27.27 5.81 -6.72
CA GLN A 71 -27.82 4.55 -7.24
C GLN A 71 -27.52 3.35 -6.31
N CYS A 72 -26.29 3.26 -5.80
CA CYS A 72 -25.93 2.18 -4.86
C CYS A 72 -26.61 2.35 -3.51
N ILE A 73 -26.85 3.59 -3.06
CA ILE A 73 -27.61 3.86 -1.82
C ILE A 73 -29.05 3.32 -1.95
N HIS A 74 -29.75 3.63 -3.05
CA HIS A 74 -31.12 3.15 -3.25
C HIS A 74 -31.20 1.61 -3.35
N ILE A 75 -30.22 0.96 -3.99
CA ILE A 75 -30.22 -0.50 -4.16
C ILE A 75 -29.82 -1.25 -2.89
N TYR A 76 -28.75 -0.83 -2.21
CA TYR A 76 -28.14 -1.58 -1.11
C TYR A 76 -28.53 -1.08 0.28
N LEU A 77 -28.75 0.22 0.44
CA LEU A 77 -28.99 0.84 1.74
C LEU A 77 -30.49 1.01 2.00
N LYS A 78 -31.21 1.66 1.08
CA LYS A 78 -32.66 1.90 1.20
C LYS A 78 -33.52 0.71 0.74
N ARG A 79 -32.98 -0.12 -0.15
CA ARG A 79 -33.68 -1.26 -0.78
C ARG A 79 -34.99 -0.82 -1.43
N ASP A 80 -34.99 0.35 -2.07
CA ASP A 80 -36.17 0.90 -2.73
C ASP A 80 -36.59 -0.01 -3.90
N GLY A 81 -37.90 0.03 -4.23
CA GLY A 81 -38.54 -0.74 -5.30
C GLY A 81 -38.14 -0.29 -6.70
N VAL A 82 -36.84 -0.22 -6.99
CA VAL A 82 -36.30 0.07 -8.31
C VAL A 82 -36.64 -1.10 -9.24
N SER A 83 -36.98 -0.80 -10.49
CA SER A 83 -37.31 -1.83 -11.48
C SER A 83 -36.24 -2.92 -11.56
N VAL A 84 -36.67 -4.18 -11.66
CA VAL A 84 -35.78 -5.35 -11.68
C VAL A 84 -34.76 -5.25 -12.81
N ALA A 85 -35.14 -4.70 -13.96
CA ALA A 85 -34.23 -4.47 -15.08
C ALA A 85 -33.08 -3.51 -14.73
N THR A 86 -33.39 -2.37 -14.09
CA THR A 86 -32.38 -1.38 -13.64
C THR A 86 -31.48 -1.95 -12.54
N LYS A 87 -32.05 -2.79 -11.66
CA LYS A 87 -31.27 -3.47 -10.63
C LYS A 87 -30.29 -4.47 -11.23
N ARG A 88 -30.72 -5.28 -12.20
CA ARG A 88 -29.86 -6.27 -12.88
C ARG A 88 -28.69 -5.63 -13.61
N SER A 89 -28.94 -4.61 -14.43
CA SER A 89 -27.87 -3.91 -15.17
C SER A 89 -26.84 -3.27 -14.22
N LYS A 90 -27.30 -2.75 -13.08
CA LYS A 90 -26.39 -2.21 -12.05
C LYS A 90 -25.59 -3.27 -11.33
N LEU A 91 -26.18 -4.42 -11.05
CA LEU A 91 -25.46 -5.53 -10.43
C LEU A 91 -24.38 -6.08 -11.35
N GLU A 92 -24.65 -6.14 -12.66
CA GLU A 92 -23.66 -6.51 -13.67
C GLU A 92 -22.50 -5.50 -13.74
N GLU A 93 -22.80 -4.19 -13.79
CA GLU A 93 -21.77 -3.13 -13.76
C GLU A 93 -20.89 -3.23 -12.49
N VAL A 94 -21.51 -3.51 -11.33
CA VAL A 94 -20.79 -3.73 -10.07
C VAL A 94 -19.90 -4.98 -10.17
N GLY A 95 -20.42 -6.08 -10.71
CA GLY A 95 -19.65 -7.32 -10.87
C GLY A 95 -18.42 -7.13 -11.75
N GLN A 96 -18.59 -6.48 -12.91
CA GLN A 96 -17.49 -6.15 -13.83
C GLN A 96 -16.45 -5.23 -13.17
N HIS A 97 -16.89 -4.23 -12.41
CA HIS A 97 -15.98 -3.35 -11.69
C HIS A 97 -15.18 -4.08 -10.61
N GLN A 98 -15.85 -4.90 -9.79
CA GLN A 98 -15.21 -5.64 -8.70
C GLN A 98 -14.23 -6.70 -9.22
N THR A 99 -14.58 -7.42 -10.28
CA THR A 99 -13.68 -8.37 -10.94
C THR A 99 -12.46 -7.67 -11.54
N GLY A 100 -12.65 -6.52 -12.20
CA GLY A 100 -11.55 -5.69 -12.70
C GLY A 100 -10.62 -5.19 -11.58
N MET A 101 -11.19 -4.71 -10.47
CA MET A 101 -10.42 -4.31 -9.29
C MET A 101 -9.60 -5.45 -8.70
N LEU A 102 -10.18 -6.65 -8.59
CA LEU A 102 -9.46 -7.82 -8.09
C LEU A 102 -8.33 -8.24 -9.01
N ARG A 103 -8.55 -8.21 -10.34
CA ARG A 103 -7.49 -8.51 -11.32
C ARG A 103 -6.33 -7.53 -11.18
N ARG A 104 -6.62 -6.24 -11.03
CA ARG A 104 -5.61 -5.21 -10.80
C ARG A 104 -4.89 -5.40 -9.47
N ASN A 105 -5.61 -5.69 -8.38
CA ASN A 105 -5.00 -5.95 -7.08
C ASN A 105 -4.10 -7.20 -7.12
N ARG A 106 -4.50 -8.27 -7.81
CA ARG A 106 -3.66 -9.46 -8.01
C ARG A 106 -2.38 -9.12 -8.77
N PHE A 107 -2.47 -8.34 -9.83
CA PHE A 107 -1.32 -7.89 -10.61
C PHE A 107 -0.33 -7.07 -9.76
N PHE A 108 -0.82 -6.10 -8.98
CA PHE A 108 0.04 -5.32 -8.08
C PHE A 108 0.62 -6.18 -6.94
N ALA A 109 -0.16 -7.12 -6.40
CA ALA A 109 0.29 -8.03 -5.36
C ALA A 109 1.46 -8.91 -5.82
N THR A 110 1.43 -9.39 -7.07
CA THR A 110 2.52 -10.19 -7.63
C THR A 110 3.82 -9.41 -7.80
N LEU A 111 3.72 -8.13 -8.20
CA LEU A 111 4.88 -7.28 -8.43
C LEU A 111 5.49 -6.76 -7.12
N LEU A 112 4.65 -6.29 -6.21
CA LEU A 112 5.06 -5.62 -4.96
C LEU A 112 4.22 -6.18 -3.80
N PRO A 113 4.74 -7.14 -3.01
CA PRO A 113 4.01 -7.67 -1.87
C PRO A 113 3.74 -6.55 -0.86
N GLY A 114 2.52 -6.51 -0.31
CA GLY A 114 2.05 -5.44 0.57
C GLY A 114 1.34 -4.28 -0.13
N SER A 115 1.49 -4.11 -1.46
CA SER A 115 0.84 -3.02 -2.22
C SER A 115 -0.70 -3.14 -2.25
N ALA A 116 -1.22 -4.35 -2.36
CA ALA A 116 -2.66 -4.60 -2.35
C ALA A 116 -3.31 -4.25 -1.01
N GLN A 117 -2.64 -4.52 0.12
CA GLN A 117 -3.10 -4.12 1.45
C GLN A 117 -3.14 -2.60 1.59
N LEU A 118 -2.21 -1.89 0.94
CA LEU A 118 -2.22 -0.42 0.84
C LEU A 118 -3.47 0.08 0.08
N LEU A 119 -3.78 -0.54 -1.06
CA LEU A 119 -4.94 -0.20 -1.89
C LEU A 119 -6.28 -0.47 -1.19
N GLU A 120 -6.31 -1.44 -0.27
CA GLU A 120 -7.49 -1.81 0.51
C GLU A 120 -7.68 -0.98 1.79
N GLY A 121 -6.80 0.00 2.04
CA GLY A 121 -6.89 0.88 3.20
C GLY A 121 -6.29 0.30 4.50
N ARG A 122 -5.71 -0.91 4.46
CA ARG A 122 -4.89 -1.45 5.57
C ARG A 122 -3.45 -0.94 5.44
N THR A 123 -3.31 0.38 5.48
CA THR A 123 -2.06 1.09 5.15
C THR A 123 -0.89 0.69 6.03
N ALA A 124 -1.10 0.49 7.34
CA ALA A 124 -0.03 0.10 8.26
C ALA A 124 0.55 -1.29 7.91
N ALA A 125 -0.30 -2.30 7.75
CA ALA A 125 0.13 -3.65 7.42
C ALA A 125 0.78 -3.73 6.03
N GLY A 126 0.23 -3.03 5.04
CA GLY A 126 0.82 -2.96 3.70
C GLY A 126 2.18 -2.24 3.68
N PHE A 127 2.33 -1.16 4.46
CA PHE A 127 3.58 -0.42 4.56
C PHE A 127 4.68 -1.25 5.21
N VAL A 128 4.39 -1.93 6.32
CA VAL A 128 5.34 -2.83 6.99
C VAL A 128 5.76 -3.97 6.05
N GLY A 129 4.81 -4.61 5.37
CA GLY A 129 5.13 -5.69 4.43
C GLY A 129 6.01 -5.23 3.27
N LEU A 130 5.68 -4.08 2.67
CA LEU A 130 6.44 -3.51 1.56
C LEU A 130 7.82 -3.04 1.99
N PHE A 131 7.94 -2.45 3.18
CA PHE A 131 9.21 -2.04 3.77
C PHE A 131 10.13 -3.23 4.02
N ILE A 132 9.64 -4.30 4.66
CA ILE A 132 10.42 -5.52 4.92
C ILE A 132 10.90 -6.15 3.61
N PHE A 133 10.02 -6.24 2.61
CA PHE A 133 10.38 -6.78 1.30
C PHE A 133 11.46 -5.95 0.60
N LEU A 134 11.30 -4.64 0.51
CA LEU A 134 12.29 -3.76 -0.09
C LEU A 134 13.61 -3.76 0.68
N LEU A 135 13.56 -3.78 2.01
CA LEU A 135 14.75 -3.88 2.85
C LEU A 135 15.51 -5.19 2.57
N ALA A 136 14.80 -6.31 2.50
CA ALA A 136 15.39 -7.62 2.21
C ALA A 136 16.01 -7.67 0.80
N VAL A 137 15.34 -7.11 -0.21
CA VAL A 137 15.86 -7.00 -1.58
C VAL A 137 17.10 -6.09 -1.63
N CYS A 138 17.05 -4.93 -0.97
CA CYS A 138 18.19 -4.02 -0.86
C CYS A 138 19.37 -4.72 -0.20
N LEU A 139 19.17 -5.41 0.92
CA LEU A 139 20.25 -6.18 1.57
C LEU A 139 20.80 -7.26 0.65
N ALA A 140 19.95 -8.02 -0.05
CA ALA A 140 20.40 -9.07 -0.97
C ALA A 140 21.26 -8.56 -2.14
N ILE A 141 21.01 -7.33 -2.62
CA ILE A 141 21.77 -6.68 -3.70
C ILE A 141 23.02 -5.98 -3.14
N LEU A 142 22.87 -5.19 -2.08
CA LEU A 142 23.91 -4.30 -1.56
C LEU A 142 24.93 -5.02 -0.66
N VAL A 143 24.68 -6.25 -0.18
CA VAL A 143 25.69 -7.05 0.56
C VAL A 143 26.98 -7.25 -0.24
N GLY A 144 26.90 -7.27 -1.58
CA GLY A 144 28.09 -7.32 -2.43
C GLY A 144 28.90 -6.01 -2.49
N HIS A 145 28.28 -4.86 -2.14
CA HIS A 145 28.87 -3.53 -2.32
C HIS A 145 29.17 -2.80 -1.00
N LEU A 146 28.38 -3.02 0.07
CA LEU A 146 28.63 -2.47 1.43
C LEU A 146 29.67 -3.27 2.24
N ALA A 147 30.48 -4.07 1.54
CA ALA A 147 31.18 -5.21 2.08
C ALA A 147 32.43 -4.99 2.95
N PRO A 148 33.03 -3.79 3.16
CA PRO A 148 34.13 -3.71 4.12
C PRO A 148 33.66 -3.52 5.58
N VAL A 149 32.39 -3.21 5.85
CA VAL A 149 31.96 -2.73 7.19
C VAL A 149 31.05 -3.70 7.97
N LEU A 150 30.22 -4.53 7.31
CA LEU A 150 29.19 -5.30 8.02
C LEU A 150 29.63 -6.69 8.52
N ALA A 151 30.57 -7.36 7.84
CA ALA A 151 31.12 -8.64 8.30
C ALA A 151 32.46 -8.96 7.58
N PRO A 152 33.58 -9.12 8.31
CA PRO A 152 34.83 -9.56 7.72
C PRO A 152 34.76 -11.07 7.42
N GLY A 153 34.44 -11.44 6.18
CA GLY A 153 34.50 -12.83 5.71
C GLY A 153 33.47 -13.19 4.64
N GLU A 154 33.89 -13.95 3.61
CA GLU A 154 33.02 -14.37 2.50
C GLU A 154 31.83 -15.25 2.94
N LEU A 155 32.02 -16.08 3.96
CA LEU A 155 30.95 -16.91 4.51
C LEU A 155 29.83 -16.08 5.15
N ALA A 156 30.18 -15.03 5.90
CA ALA A 156 29.20 -14.16 6.53
C ALA A 156 28.36 -13.39 5.49
N LYS A 157 28.99 -12.97 4.38
CA LYS A 157 28.29 -12.33 3.25
C LYS A 157 27.29 -13.28 2.61
N MET A 158 27.68 -14.54 2.37
CA MET A 158 26.78 -15.55 1.81
C MET A 158 25.59 -15.83 2.73
N ILE A 159 25.83 -15.97 4.05
CA ILE A 159 24.77 -16.23 5.03
C ILE A 159 23.75 -15.07 5.07
N VAL A 160 24.21 -13.83 5.14
CA VAL A 160 23.32 -12.65 5.16
C VAL A 160 22.51 -12.57 3.87
N ARG A 161 23.12 -12.85 2.71
CA ARG A 161 22.43 -12.83 1.42
C ARG A 161 21.36 -13.91 1.33
N VAL A 162 21.66 -15.14 1.76
CA VAL A 162 20.70 -16.26 1.77
C VAL A 162 19.55 -15.96 2.73
N LEU A 163 19.83 -15.44 3.93
CA LEU A 163 18.79 -15.03 4.88
C LEU A 163 17.92 -13.92 4.32
N ALA A 164 18.50 -12.90 3.68
CA ALA A 164 17.74 -11.82 3.06
C ALA A 164 16.83 -12.33 1.93
N ILE A 165 17.32 -13.23 1.08
CA ILE A 165 16.50 -13.86 0.03
C ILE A 165 15.37 -14.69 0.64
N ALA A 166 15.66 -15.48 1.68
CA ALA A 166 14.65 -16.27 2.37
C ALA A 166 13.56 -15.38 2.97
N ILE A 167 13.93 -14.29 3.64
CA ILE A 167 12.98 -13.31 4.20
C ILE A 167 12.14 -12.67 3.09
N ALA A 168 12.74 -12.30 1.96
CA ALA A 168 12.01 -11.73 0.82
C ALA A 168 10.97 -12.71 0.25
N VAL A 169 11.35 -13.99 0.09
CA VAL A 169 10.46 -15.05 -0.41
C VAL A 169 9.33 -15.33 0.57
N VAL A 170 9.63 -15.47 1.87
CA VAL A 170 8.62 -15.70 2.91
C VAL A 170 7.64 -14.52 2.96
N THR A 171 8.15 -13.29 2.96
CA THR A 171 7.30 -12.08 2.95
C THR A 171 6.43 -12.04 1.70
N TRP A 172 6.99 -12.37 0.53
CA TRP A 172 6.23 -12.44 -0.71
C TRP A 172 5.09 -13.47 -0.62
N PHE A 173 5.35 -14.69 -0.14
CA PHE A 173 4.32 -15.72 0.02
C PHE A 173 3.25 -15.32 1.03
N VAL A 174 3.65 -14.86 2.23
CA VAL A 174 2.72 -14.49 3.31
C VAL A 174 1.77 -13.38 2.88
N PHE A 175 2.25 -12.39 2.13
CA PHE A 175 1.42 -11.27 1.69
C PHE A 175 0.64 -11.55 0.39
N THR A 176 1.13 -12.41 -0.49
CA THR A 176 0.51 -12.73 -1.80
C THR A 176 -0.59 -13.79 -1.68
N VAL A 177 -0.36 -14.87 -0.92
CA VAL A 177 -1.31 -16.00 -0.79
C VAL A 177 -2.72 -15.57 -0.32
N PRO A 178 -2.88 -14.70 0.70
CA PRO A 178 -4.19 -14.25 1.15
C PRO A 178 -4.99 -13.53 0.06
N ILE A 179 -4.33 -12.86 -0.89
CA ILE A 179 -4.98 -12.09 -1.96
C ILE A 179 -5.55 -13.04 -3.02
N TYR A 180 -4.84 -14.13 -3.31
CA TYR A 180 -5.32 -15.16 -4.23
C TYR A 180 -6.46 -15.99 -3.64
N ARG A 181 -6.48 -16.19 -2.31
CA ARG A 181 -7.57 -16.90 -1.62
C ARG A 181 -8.87 -16.10 -1.52
N ARG A 182 -8.85 -14.78 -1.77
CA ARG A 182 -10.07 -13.97 -1.76
C ARG A 182 -10.95 -14.31 -2.98
N ARG A 183 -12.12 -14.87 -2.69
CA ARG A 183 -13.22 -15.00 -3.64
C ARG A 183 -14.04 -13.72 -3.65
N VAL A 184 -14.60 -13.37 -4.81
CA VAL A 184 -15.59 -12.31 -4.91
C VAL A 184 -16.82 -12.79 -4.13
N PRO A 185 -17.34 -12.06 -3.13
CA PRO A 185 -18.69 -12.32 -2.67
C PRO A 185 -19.62 -11.95 -3.83
N VAL A 186 -20.09 -12.97 -4.54
CA VAL A 186 -21.09 -12.85 -5.62
C VAL A 186 -22.45 -12.61 -4.99
#